data_AF-A0A4Q2WU98-F1
#
_entry.id   AF-A0A4Q2WU98-F1
#
_cell.length_a   1.000
_cell.length_b   1.000
_cell.length_c   1.000
_cell.angle_alpha   90.00
_cell.angle_beta   90.00
_cell.angle_gamma   90.00
#
_symmetry.space_group_name_H-M   'P 1'
#
loop_
_entity.id
_entity.type
_entity.pdbx_description
1 polymer ?
#
loop_
_entity_poly.entity_id
_entity_poly.type
_entity_poly.pdbx_seq_one_letter_code
_entity_poly.pdbx_strand_id
1 'polypeptide(L)'
;MRTLRIATRKSALALWQAEHVATRLRALHVDLAVELVPMTTRGDQVLDRPLAEIGGKGLFLKELEVAMLEQRADIAVHSFKDVPMLLEPGFRIGAVLERADAADAFISNSCTRIDELPRGARVGSSSLRRQAQLRALRPDLELRDLRGNVNTRLARLDAGDYDAIILACAGIERLGLGARVRSRLAPPQWLPAVAQGAIAIECREGDAAVLELVAGLGDAATQRCVAAERAMNLRLHGSCNVPVAGYCIETEAGFALWGLVGDAATGRLVRAEMEGAYADPTLLGESVASLLLERGADEILSRHADPAL
;
A
#
# COMPACT_ATOMS: atom_id res chain seq x y z
N MET A 1 -11.91 4.60 33.52
CA MET A 1 -11.95 4.14 32.12
C MET A 1 -10.69 4.61 31.44
N ARG A 2 -9.98 3.70 30.77
CA ARG A 2 -8.80 4.06 29.97
C ARG A 2 -9.27 4.47 28.59
N THR A 3 -8.77 5.61 28.09
CA THR A 3 -9.05 6.07 26.73
C THR A 3 -7.84 5.77 25.84
N LEU A 4 -8.07 5.18 24.68
CA LEU A 4 -7.09 5.02 23.60
C LEU A 4 -7.46 5.93 22.43
N ARG A 5 -6.54 6.79 22.03
CA ARG A 5 -6.73 7.79 20.96
C ARG A 5 -6.04 7.34 19.68
N ILE A 6 -6.81 7.28 18.59
CA ILE A 6 -6.36 6.83 17.28
C ILE A 6 -6.14 8.03 16.36
N ALA A 7 -4.88 8.34 16.06
CA ALA A 7 -4.52 9.28 15.01
C ALA A 7 -4.91 8.70 13.64
N THR A 8 -5.62 9.48 12.83
CA THR A 8 -5.98 9.08 11.46
C THR A 8 -6.09 10.28 10.52
N ARG A 9 -5.94 10.03 9.22
CA ARG A 9 -6.22 11.04 8.18
C ARG A 9 -7.73 11.27 8.04
N LYS A 10 -8.11 12.44 7.53
CA LYS A 10 -9.52 12.81 7.30
C LYS A 10 -10.18 12.19 6.07
N SER A 11 -9.42 11.49 5.21
CA SER A 11 -10.02 10.85 4.03
C SER A 11 -11.03 9.75 4.45
N ALA A 12 -12.09 9.56 3.67
CA ALA A 12 -13.13 8.56 3.98
C ALA A 12 -12.56 7.15 4.21
N LEU A 13 -11.56 6.74 3.42
CA LEU A 13 -10.92 5.44 3.58
C LEU A 13 -10.10 5.36 4.89
N ALA A 14 -9.37 6.41 5.25
CA ALA A 14 -8.59 6.44 6.49
C ALA A 14 -9.49 6.45 7.73
N LEU A 15 -10.60 7.18 7.69
CA LEU A 15 -11.61 7.15 8.74
C LEU A 15 -12.25 5.76 8.85
N TRP A 16 -12.59 5.12 7.72
CA TRP A 16 -13.07 3.74 7.72
C TRP A 16 -12.07 2.78 8.39
N GLN A 17 -10.78 2.90 8.07
CA GLN A 17 -9.74 2.04 8.66
C GLN A 17 -9.61 2.27 10.16
N ALA A 18 -9.65 3.52 10.61
CA ALA A 18 -9.60 3.86 12.02
C ALA A 18 -10.84 3.37 12.79
N GLU A 19 -12.04 3.51 12.22
CA GLU A 19 -13.26 2.96 12.81
C GLU A 19 -13.27 1.44 12.84
N HIS A 20 -12.73 0.79 11.80
CA HIS A 20 -12.58 -0.67 11.78
C HIS A 20 -11.67 -1.15 12.92
N VAL A 21 -10.54 -0.47 13.14
CA VAL A 21 -9.64 -0.74 14.29
C VAL A 21 -10.35 -0.44 15.61
N ALA A 22 -11.02 0.70 15.73
CA ALA A 22 -11.74 1.09 16.95
C ALA A 22 -12.84 0.08 17.32
N THR A 23 -13.60 -0.41 16.34
CA THR A 23 -14.63 -1.42 16.53
C THR A 23 -14.04 -2.72 17.08
N ARG A 24 -12.93 -3.18 16.50
CA ARG A 24 -12.26 -4.40 16.98
C ARG A 24 -11.64 -4.22 18.38
N LEU A 25 -11.08 -3.05 18.68
CA LEU A 25 -10.57 -2.73 20.02
C LEU A 25 -11.67 -2.77 21.08
N ARG A 26 -12.82 -2.14 20.80
CA ARG A 26 -13.98 -2.15 21.71
C ARG A 26 -14.53 -3.57 21.90
N ALA A 27 -14.47 -4.41 20.87
CA ALA A 27 -14.88 -5.82 20.98
C ALA A 27 -13.92 -6.66 21.83
N LEU A 28 -12.62 -6.39 21.79
CA LEU A 28 -11.61 -7.08 22.60
C LEU A 28 -11.55 -6.58 24.05
N HIS A 29 -11.83 -5.29 24.27
CA HIS A 29 -11.66 -4.62 25.55
C HIS A 29 -12.92 -3.86 25.95
N VAL A 30 -13.80 -4.50 26.73
CA VAL A 30 -15.14 -3.98 27.09
C VAL A 30 -15.10 -2.62 27.78
N ASP A 31 -14.08 -2.35 28.60
CA ASP A 31 -13.94 -1.11 29.38
C ASP A 31 -13.05 -0.04 28.71
N LEU A 32 -12.63 -0.28 27.46
CA LEU A 32 -11.78 0.64 26.71
C LEU A 32 -12.62 1.70 25.98
N ALA A 33 -12.45 2.96 26.37
CA ALA A 33 -12.92 4.06 25.55
C ALA A 33 -11.96 4.24 24.36
N VAL A 34 -12.49 4.39 23.16
CA VAL A 34 -11.69 4.60 21.95
C VAL A 34 -12.16 5.87 21.26
N GLU A 35 -11.23 6.80 21.06
CA GLU A 35 -11.47 8.12 20.44
C GLU A 35 -10.68 8.23 19.14
N LEU A 36 -11.30 8.75 18.08
CA LEU A 36 -10.58 9.09 16.85
C LEU A 36 -10.07 10.53 16.93
N VAL A 37 -8.84 10.74 16.45
CA VAL A 37 -8.20 12.06 16.34
C VAL A 37 -7.89 12.34 14.87
N PRO A 38 -8.88 12.79 14.07
CA PRO A 38 -8.69 13.04 12.65
C PRO A 38 -7.83 14.27 12.39
N MET A 39 -6.82 14.15 11.54
CA MET A 39 -5.92 15.24 11.17
C MET A 39 -5.65 15.29 9.67
N THR A 40 -5.07 16.41 9.24
CA THR A 40 -4.71 16.67 7.84
C THR A 40 -3.20 16.61 7.73
N THR A 41 -2.69 15.84 6.77
CA THR A 41 -1.24 15.73 6.53
C THR A 41 -0.81 16.64 5.40
N ARG A 42 0.49 16.94 5.29
CA ARG A 42 1.04 17.67 4.14
C ARG A 42 0.70 16.97 2.80
N GLY A 43 0.71 15.64 2.78
CA GLY A 43 0.29 14.86 1.62
C GLY A 43 -1.19 15.04 1.22
N ASP A 44 -2.05 15.48 2.13
CA ASP A 44 -3.45 15.81 1.82
C ASP A 44 -3.60 17.21 1.19
N GLN A 45 -2.67 18.11 1.49
CA GLN A 45 -2.72 19.52 1.07
C GLN A 45 -2.10 19.74 -0.31
N VAL A 46 -1.08 18.95 -0.67
CA VAL A 46 -0.34 19.11 -1.93
C VAL A 46 -0.89 18.16 -3.00
N LEU A 47 -1.76 18.67 -3.86
CA LEU A 47 -2.39 17.90 -4.96
C LEU A 47 -1.87 18.27 -6.35
N ASP A 48 -1.11 19.36 -6.47
CA ASP A 48 -0.75 20.06 -7.70
C ASP A 48 0.63 19.70 -8.26
N ARG A 49 1.44 18.87 -7.57
CA ARG A 49 2.77 18.43 -8.02
C ARG A 49 2.98 16.93 -7.86
N PRO A 50 3.80 16.26 -8.70
CA PRO A 50 4.16 14.85 -8.56
C PRO A 50 4.71 14.47 -7.18
N LEU A 51 4.42 13.25 -6.71
CA LEU A 51 4.81 12.73 -5.38
C LEU A 51 6.32 12.47 -5.32
N ALA A 52 6.91 12.16 -6.47
CA ALA A 52 8.35 12.10 -6.66
C ALA A 52 9.02 13.48 -6.52
N GLU A 53 8.32 14.57 -6.85
CA GLU A 53 8.87 15.93 -6.79
C GLU A 53 8.69 16.62 -5.44
N ILE A 54 7.72 16.19 -4.63
CA ILE A 54 7.44 16.81 -3.33
C ILE A 54 8.56 16.49 -2.30
N GLY A 55 9.24 15.36 -2.47
CA GLY A 55 10.27 14.89 -1.54
C GLY A 55 9.73 14.57 -0.13
N GLY A 56 10.44 13.73 0.60
CA GLY A 56 10.15 13.42 2.00
C GLY A 56 9.50 12.05 2.21
N LYS A 57 10.22 11.18 2.94
CA LYS A 57 9.68 9.92 3.46
C LYS A 57 8.51 10.25 4.42
N GLY A 58 7.41 9.52 4.33
CA GLY A 58 6.32 9.63 5.31
C GLY A 58 5.41 10.87 5.21
N LEU A 59 5.20 11.46 4.02
CA LEU A 59 4.29 12.61 3.80
C LEU A 59 2.85 12.44 4.33
N PHE A 60 2.42 11.20 4.57
CA PHE A 60 1.11 10.87 5.13
C PHE A 60 1.16 10.39 6.59
N LEU A 61 2.35 10.28 7.18
CA LEU A 61 2.59 9.75 8.51
C LEU A 61 3.05 10.83 9.48
N LYS A 62 3.83 11.82 9.02
CA LYS A 62 4.54 12.74 9.90
C LYS A 62 3.66 13.44 10.93
N GLU A 63 2.49 13.94 10.53
CA GLU A 63 1.58 14.62 11.47
C GLU A 63 0.95 13.66 12.49
N LEU A 64 0.74 12.39 12.10
CA LEU A 64 0.24 11.32 12.99
C LEU A 64 1.33 10.96 14.02
N GLU A 65 2.57 10.81 13.58
CA GLU A 65 3.75 10.58 14.42
C GLU A 65 3.94 11.73 15.44
N VAL A 66 3.86 12.98 15.00
CA VAL A 66 3.94 14.16 15.88
C VAL A 66 2.81 14.13 16.92
N ALA A 67 1.59 13.77 16.54
CA ALA A 67 0.49 13.64 17.49
C ALA A 67 0.74 12.55 18.54
N MET A 68 1.39 11.44 18.17
CA MET A 68 1.79 10.41 19.12
C MET A 68 2.92 10.87 20.04
N LEU A 69 3.93 11.59 19.53
CA LEU A 69 5.03 12.12 20.35
C LEU A 69 4.56 13.18 21.36
N GLU A 70 3.65 14.05 20.94
CA GLU A 70 3.02 15.06 21.79
C GLU A 70 1.92 14.49 22.70
N GLN A 71 1.78 13.16 22.74
CA GLN A 71 0.75 12.46 23.53
C GLN A 71 -0.67 12.96 23.27
N ARG A 72 -0.95 13.49 22.07
CA ARG A 72 -2.30 13.80 21.58
C ARG A 72 -3.00 12.56 21.02
N ALA A 73 -2.23 11.55 20.64
CA ALA A 73 -2.70 10.23 20.22
C ALA A 73 -1.84 9.11 20.84
N ASP A 74 -2.36 7.89 20.82
CA ASP A 74 -1.71 6.71 21.40
C ASP A 74 -1.27 5.71 20.32
N ILE A 75 -2.07 5.59 19.25
CA ILE A 75 -1.75 4.81 18.06
C ILE A 75 -2.07 5.60 16.78
N ALA A 76 -1.50 5.19 15.66
CA ALA A 76 -1.88 5.64 14.33
C ALA A 76 -2.26 4.45 13.44
N VAL A 77 -3.24 4.64 12.55
CA VAL A 77 -3.76 3.59 11.67
C VAL A 77 -3.48 3.93 10.21
N HIS A 78 -2.89 2.98 9.47
CA HIS A 78 -2.42 3.19 8.11
C HIS A 78 -2.83 2.06 7.17
N SER A 79 -3.02 2.40 5.90
CA SER A 79 -2.85 1.42 4.83
C SER A 79 -1.38 1.02 4.80
N PHE A 80 -1.07 -0.27 4.98
CA PHE A 80 0.31 -0.67 5.27
C PHE A 80 1.28 -0.42 4.08
N LYS A 81 0.76 -0.44 2.85
CA LYS A 81 1.53 -0.06 1.65
C LYS A 81 2.04 1.39 1.64
N ASP A 82 1.44 2.27 2.44
CA ASP A 82 1.83 3.68 2.53
C ASP A 82 2.85 3.91 3.67
N VAL A 83 3.15 2.88 4.46
CA VAL A 83 4.11 2.96 5.58
C VAL A 83 5.52 2.68 5.05
N PRO A 84 6.49 3.59 5.31
CA PRO A 84 7.89 3.39 4.95
C PRO A 84 8.45 2.05 5.43
N MET A 85 9.42 1.49 4.69
CA MET A 85 10.04 0.20 5.05
C MET A 85 10.78 0.28 6.39
N LEU A 86 11.44 1.41 6.63
CA LEU A 86 12.06 1.78 7.90
C LEU A 86 11.22 2.89 8.54
N LEU A 87 10.79 2.68 9.78
CA LEU A 87 10.11 3.71 10.57
C LEU A 87 11.13 4.68 11.17
N GLU A 88 10.65 5.88 11.52
CA GLU A 88 11.45 6.82 12.29
C GLU A 88 11.76 6.24 13.68
N PRO A 89 12.94 6.53 14.27
CA PRO A 89 13.27 6.07 15.61
C PRO A 89 12.22 6.48 16.64
N GLY A 90 11.88 5.58 17.57
CA GLY A 90 10.85 5.79 18.57
C GLY A 90 9.44 5.35 18.16
N PHE A 91 9.28 4.78 16.96
CA PHE A 91 8.03 4.17 16.51
C PHE A 91 8.21 2.71 16.12
N ARG A 92 7.11 1.95 16.22
CA ARG A 92 7.04 0.55 15.77
C ARG A 92 5.66 0.21 15.25
N ILE A 93 5.59 -0.82 14.42
CA ILE A 93 4.31 -1.48 14.12
C ILE A 93 3.93 -2.35 15.32
N GLY A 94 2.81 -1.99 15.96
CA GLY A 94 2.25 -2.72 17.09
C GLY A 94 1.39 -3.91 16.65
N ALA A 95 0.65 -3.75 15.55
CA ALA A 95 -0.14 -4.83 14.97
C ALA A 95 -0.35 -4.64 13.47
N VAL A 96 -0.59 -5.75 12.77
CA VAL A 96 -0.99 -5.79 11.36
C VAL A 96 -2.23 -6.65 11.28
N LEU A 97 -3.33 -6.09 10.81
CA LEU A 97 -4.62 -6.79 10.73
C LEU A 97 -4.60 -7.80 9.56
N GLU A 98 -5.55 -8.73 9.59
CA GLU A 98 -5.84 -9.64 8.48
C GLU A 98 -5.93 -8.89 7.14
N ARG A 99 -5.26 -9.44 6.13
CA ARG A 99 -5.15 -8.83 4.80
C ARG A 99 -6.47 -8.96 4.03
N ALA A 100 -7.01 -7.83 3.59
CA ALA A 100 -8.09 -7.80 2.59
C ALA A 100 -7.55 -8.12 1.18
N ASP A 101 -8.42 -8.13 0.16
CA ASP A 101 -8.02 -8.41 -1.23
C ASP A 101 -6.87 -7.50 -1.68
N ALA A 102 -5.71 -8.13 -1.93
CA ALA A 102 -4.50 -7.45 -2.34
C ALA A 102 -4.55 -7.00 -3.82
N ALA A 103 -5.48 -7.50 -4.63
CA ALA A 103 -5.57 -7.21 -6.06
C ALA A 103 -5.78 -5.72 -6.35
N ASP A 104 -5.44 -5.31 -7.58
CA ASP A 104 -5.88 -4.04 -8.13
C ASP A 104 -7.23 -4.21 -8.84
N ALA A 105 -8.08 -3.20 -8.76
CA ALA A 105 -9.37 -3.11 -9.43
C ALA A 105 -9.22 -2.34 -10.74
N PHE A 106 -9.63 -2.95 -11.85
CA PHE A 106 -9.95 -2.23 -13.08
C PHE A 106 -11.36 -1.64 -12.96
N ILE A 107 -11.47 -0.33 -13.17
CA ILE A 107 -12.71 0.42 -13.03
C ILE A 107 -12.93 1.24 -14.29
N SER A 108 -14.05 1.01 -14.97
CA SER A 108 -14.46 1.73 -16.17
C SER A 108 -15.98 1.84 -16.23
N ASN A 109 -16.45 2.91 -16.88
CA ASN A 109 -17.88 3.14 -17.12
C ASN A 109 -18.36 2.40 -18.38
N SER A 110 -17.48 2.11 -19.33
CA SER A 110 -17.82 1.57 -20.66
C SER A 110 -17.27 0.18 -20.94
N CYS A 111 -16.18 -0.24 -20.29
CA CYS A 111 -15.54 -1.54 -20.53
C CYS A 111 -15.59 -2.43 -19.28
N THR A 112 -15.62 -3.75 -19.50
CA THR A 112 -15.59 -4.73 -18.40
C THR A 112 -14.19 -5.23 -18.10
N ARG A 113 -13.31 -5.22 -19.10
CA ARG A 113 -11.93 -5.69 -18.98
C ARG A 113 -10.95 -4.73 -19.62
N ILE A 114 -9.68 -4.84 -19.22
CA ILE A 114 -8.58 -4.01 -19.74
C ILE A 114 -8.27 -4.27 -21.22
N ASP A 115 -8.48 -5.49 -21.71
CA ASP A 115 -8.26 -5.87 -23.11
C ASP A 115 -9.35 -5.31 -24.05
N GLU A 116 -10.50 -4.94 -23.51
CA GLU A 116 -11.61 -4.33 -24.27
C GLU A 116 -11.42 -2.83 -24.51
N LEU A 117 -10.46 -2.18 -23.85
CA LEU A 117 -10.20 -0.75 -24.04
C LEU A 117 -9.79 -0.47 -25.49
N PRO A 118 -10.37 0.57 -26.13
CA PRO A 118 -10.00 0.96 -27.48
C PRO A 118 -8.54 1.39 -27.54
N ARG A 119 -7.96 1.34 -28.74
CA ARG A 119 -6.59 1.79 -28.96
C ARG A 119 -6.45 3.25 -28.57
N GLY A 120 -5.43 3.59 -27.77
CA GLY A 120 -5.22 4.96 -27.29
C GLY A 120 -6.14 5.38 -26.14
N ALA A 121 -6.86 4.46 -25.50
CA ALA A 121 -7.69 4.79 -24.34
C ALA A 121 -6.87 5.40 -23.19
N ARG A 122 -7.46 6.36 -22.49
CA ARG A 122 -6.87 7.12 -21.39
C ARG A 122 -7.06 6.36 -20.08
N VAL A 123 -5.98 5.91 -19.47
CA VAL A 123 -6.02 5.15 -18.21
C VAL A 123 -5.38 5.92 -17.07
N GLY A 124 -6.14 6.15 -16.00
CA GLY A 124 -5.74 6.94 -14.85
C GLY A 124 -5.03 6.15 -13.76
N SER A 125 -3.76 6.46 -13.49
CA SER A 125 -3.01 5.99 -12.32
C SER A 125 -1.70 6.75 -12.16
N SER A 126 -1.43 7.31 -10.97
CA SER A 126 -0.12 7.89 -10.62
C SER A 126 0.88 6.89 -10.01
N SER A 127 0.55 5.60 -9.95
CA SER A 127 1.49 4.57 -9.47
C SER A 127 2.39 4.10 -10.60
N LEU A 128 3.71 4.34 -10.50
CA LEU A 128 4.68 3.87 -11.48
C LEU A 128 4.65 2.34 -11.64
N ARG A 129 4.44 1.60 -10.55
CA ARG A 129 4.21 0.14 -10.57
C ARG A 129 3.07 -0.25 -11.51
N ARG A 130 1.92 0.42 -11.39
CA ARG A 130 0.76 0.15 -12.25
C ARG A 130 1.03 0.58 -13.68
N GLN A 131 1.65 1.74 -13.88
CA GLN A 131 1.98 2.24 -15.21
C GLN A 131 2.92 1.30 -15.97
N ALA A 132 3.96 0.77 -15.32
CA ALA A 132 4.87 -0.19 -15.92
C ALA A 132 4.15 -1.47 -16.36
N GLN A 133 3.29 -2.04 -15.50
CA GLN A 133 2.51 -3.23 -15.84
C GLN A 133 1.46 -2.97 -16.93
N LEU A 134 0.81 -1.80 -16.92
CA LEU A 134 -0.10 -1.39 -18.01
C LEU A 134 0.65 -1.27 -19.33
N ARG A 135 1.80 -0.60 -19.34
CA ARG A 135 2.58 -0.36 -20.56
C ARG A 135 3.14 -1.65 -21.14
N ALA A 136 3.53 -2.61 -20.28
CA ALA A 136 3.93 -3.95 -20.70
C ALA A 136 2.79 -4.73 -21.36
N LEU A 137 1.56 -4.60 -20.84
CA LEU A 137 0.40 -5.34 -21.33
C LEU A 137 -0.26 -4.69 -22.55
N ARG A 138 -0.36 -3.36 -22.55
CA ARG A 138 -1.08 -2.54 -23.51
C ARG A 138 -0.27 -1.26 -23.79
N PRO A 139 0.81 -1.34 -24.59
CA PRO A 139 1.70 -0.20 -24.87
C PRO A 139 1.02 0.94 -25.65
N ASP A 140 -0.17 0.69 -26.20
CA ASP A 140 -0.97 1.65 -26.94
C ASP A 140 -1.82 2.59 -26.06
N LEU A 141 -1.96 2.31 -24.76
CA LEU A 141 -2.78 3.12 -23.85
C LEU A 141 -2.13 4.45 -23.52
N GLU A 142 -2.95 5.50 -23.40
CA GLU A 142 -2.51 6.79 -22.90
C GLU A 142 -2.58 6.82 -21.37
N LEU A 143 -1.44 6.60 -20.71
CA LEU A 143 -1.37 6.60 -19.25
C LEU A 143 -1.33 8.04 -18.73
N ARG A 144 -2.30 8.41 -17.91
CA ARG A 144 -2.44 9.75 -17.32
C ARG A 144 -2.39 9.69 -15.81
N ASP A 145 -1.76 10.70 -15.20
CA ASP A 145 -1.72 10.85 -13.75
C ASP A 145 -3.11 11.01 -13.15
N LEU A 146 -3.35 10.41 -11.99
CA LEU A 146 -4.61 10.46 -11.27
C LEU A 146 -4.38 10.52 -9.75
N ARG A 147 -4.73 11.67 -9.17
CA ARG A 147 -4.56 12.02 -7.76
C ARG A 147 -5.89 12.29 -7.06
N GLY A 148 -5.81 12.53 -5.75
CA GLY A 148 -6.96 12.68 -4.86
C GLY A 148 -7.32 11.39 -4.13
N ASN A 149 -8.31 11.46 -3.25
CA ASN A 149 -8.86 10.30 -2.56
C ASN A 149 -9.72 9.45 -3.53
N VAL A 150 -10.18 8.28 -3.08
CA VAL A 150 -10.96 7.35 -3.92
C VAL A 150 -12.18 8.02 -4.56
N ASN A 151 -12.94 8.80 -3.80
CA ASN A 151 -14.15 9.46 -4.30
C ASN A 151 -13.83 10.50 -5.37
N THR A 152 -12.79 11.32 -5.17
CA THR A 152 -12.35 12.28 -6.19
C THR A 152 -11.94 11.58 -7.48
N ARG A 153 -11.23 10.44 -7.37
CA ARG A 153 -10.80 9.68 -8.55
C ARG A 153 -11.96 9.06 -9.33
N LEU A 154 -12.95 8.52 -8.61
CA LEU A 154 -14.18 7.99 -9.22
C LEU A 154 -14.99 9.11 -9.89
N ALA A 155 -15.12 10.27 -9.25
CA ALA A 155 -15.80 11.42 -9.83
C ALA A 155 -15.14 11.90 -11.14
N ARG A 156 -13.79 11.88 -11.22
CA ARG A 156 -13.07 12.21 -12.46
C ARG A 156 -13.28 11.18 -13.56
N LEU A 157 -13.36 9.89 -13.22
CA LEU A 157 -13.77 8.86 -14.17
C LEU A 157 -15.20 9.12 -14.67
N ASP A 158 -16.13 9.46 -13.78
CA ASP A 158 -17.53 9.74 -14.11
C ASP A 158 -17.70 11.00 -14.96
N ALA A 159 -16.81 11.97 -14.80
CA ALA A 159 -16.74 13.17 -15.64
C ALA A 159 -16.15 12.93 -17.04
N GLY A 160 -15.63 11.73 -17.33
CA GLY A 160 -15.04 11.40 -18.64
C GLY A 160 -13.59 11.84 -18.84
N ASP A 161 -12.89 12.24 -17.77
CA ASP A 161 -11.45 12.56 -17.81
C ASP A 161 -10.60 11.36 -18.24
N TYR A 162 -11.07 10.16 -17.93
CA TYR A 162 -10.42 8.88 -18.20
C TYR A 162 -11.43 7.87 -18.75
N ASP A 163 -10.95 6.92 -19.55
CA ASP A 163 -11.76 5.80 -20.06
C ASP A 163 -11.74 4.62 -19.06
N ALA A 164 -10.68 4.51 -18.26
CA ALA A 164 -10.59 3.63 -17.10
C ALA A 164 -9.62 4.18 -16.05
N ILE A 165 -9.75 3.70 -14.80
CA ILE A 165 -8.79 3.95 -13.72
C ILE A 165 -8.43 2.64 -13.02
N ILE A 166 -7.24 2.61 -12.41
CA ILE A 166 -6.82 1.46 -11.59
C ILE A 166 -6.74 1.87 -10.12
N LEU A 167 -7.49 1.19 -9.26
CA LEU A 167 -7.50 1.37 -7.80
C LEU A 167 -7.17 0.04 -7.09
N ALA A 168 -7.08 0.04 -5.76
CA ALA A 168 -6.89 -1.21 -5.00
C ALA A 168 -8.27 -1.79 -4.63
N CYS A 169 -8.49 -3.10 -4.80
CA CYS A 169 -9.75 -3.76 -4.45
C CYS A 169 -10.15 -3.47 -3.00
N ALA A 170 -9.23 -3.72 -2.05
CA ALA A 170 -9.46 -3.45 -0.63
C ALA A 170 -9.95 -2.01 -0.35
N GLY A 171 -9.43 -1.00 -1.05
CA GLY A 171 -9.88 0.38 -0.82
C GLY A 171 -11.32 0.64 -1.28
N ILE A 172 -11.74 -0.03 -2.36
CA ILE A 172 -13.07 0.10 -2.94
C ILE A 172 -14.09 -0.68 -2.12
N GLU A 173 -13.76 -1.90 -1.72
CA GLU A 173 -14.61 -2.77 -0.90
C GLU A 173 -14.89 -2.15 0.46
N ARG A 174 -13.86 -1.61 1.13
CA ARG A 174 -14.01 -0.93 2.43
C ARG A 174 -14.99 0.25 2.38
N LEU A 175 -15.03 0.96 1.26
CA LEU A 175 -15.95 2.08 1.07
C LEU A 175 -17.35 1.64 0.61
N GLY A 176 -17.63 0.33 0.51
CA GLY A 176 -18.91 -0.18 0.01
C GLY A 176 -19.09 0.03 -1.50
N LEU A 177 -18.02 0.27 -2.25
CA LEU A 177 -18.05 0.63 -3.66
C LEU A 177 -17.74 -0.56 -4.58
N GLY A 178 -17.87 -1.80 -4.10
CA GLY A 178 -17.50 -3.02 -4.83
C GLY A 178 -18.12 -3.15 -6.22
N ALA A 179 -19.34 -2.64 -6.42
CA ALA A 179 -20.02 -2.62 -7.72
C ALA A 179 -19.30 -1.79 -8.80
N ARG A 180 -18.35 -0.93 -8.41
CA ARG A 180 -17.50 -0.18 -9.35
C ARG A 180 -16.40 -1.04 -9.96
N VAL A 181 -16.03 -2.17 -9.34
CA VAL A 181 -14.98 -3.07 -9.85
C VAL A 181 -15.52 -3.82 -11.06
N ARG A 182 -14.88 -3.63 -12.23
CA ARG A 182 -15.24 -4.31 -13.47
C ARG A 182 -14.49 -5.62 -13.65
N SER A 183 -13.20 -5.61 -13.35
CA SER A 183 -12.39 -6.83 -13.28
C SER A 183 -11.31 -6.70 -12.22
N ARG A 184 -10.92 -7.83 -11.63
CA ARG A 184 -9.80 -7.92 -10.69
C ARG A 184 -8.50 -8.19 -11.48
N LEU A 185 -7.46 -7.43 -11.16
CA LEU A 185 -6.09 -7.60 -11.66
C LEU A 185 -5.27 -8.21 -10.52
N ALA A 186 -5.05 -9.53 -10.60
CA ALA A 186 -4.56 -10.34 -9.49
C ALA A 186 -3.19 -11.01 -9.78
N PRO A 187 -2.43 -11.36 -8.73
CA PRO A 187 -1.22 -12.18 -8.83
C PRO A 187 -1.50 -13.58 -9.41
N PRO A 188 -0.49 -14.23 -10.04
CA PRO A 188 0.87 -13.72 -10.32
C PRO A 188 0.95 -12.85 -11.59
N GLN A 189 -0.12 -12.77 -12.38
CA GLN A 189 -0.11 -12.05 -13.67
C GLN A 189 0.04 -10.53 -13.44
N TRP A 190 -0.64 -10.00 -12.44
CA TRP A 190 -0.58 -8.60 -12.03
C TRP A 190 -0.20 -8.48 -10.55
N LEU A 191 0.97 -7.91 -10.27
CA LEU A 191 1.48 -7.83 -8.90
C LEU A 191 1.07 -6.52 -8.21
N PRO A 192 0.54 -6.60 -6.97
CA PRO A 192 0.14 -5.45 -6.19
C PRO A 192 1.33 -4.72 -5.58
N ALA A 193 1.06 -3.57 -4.96
CA ALA A 193 2.06 -2.94 -4.12
C ALA A 193 2.34 -3.83 -2.89
N VAL A 194 3.58 -3.79 -2.41
CA VAL A 194 3.99 -4.39 -1.14
C VAL A 194 3.04 -3.97 -0.03
N ALA A 195 2.59 -4.92 0.78
CA ALA A 195 1.63 -4.74 1.87
C ALA A 195 0.24 -4.22 1.45
N GLN A 196 -0.11 -4.21 0.16
CA GLN A 196 -1.45 -3.81 -0.28
C GLN A 196 -2.52 -4.73 0.31
N GLY A 197 -3.61 -4.14 0.81
CA GLY A 197 -4.71 -4.87 1.46
C GLY A 197 -4.56 -4.93 2.98
N ALA A 198 -3.34 -4.84 3.54
CA ALA A 198 -3.12 -4.86 4.98
C ALA A 198 -3.35 -3.48 5.61
N ILE A 199 -3.81 -3.49 6.87
CA ILE A 199 -3.86 -2.31 7.75
C ILE A 199 -2.81 -2.49 8.84
N ALA A 200 -1.98 -1.48 9.06
CA ALA A 200 -0.99 -1.46 10.12
C ALA A 200 -1.37 -0.46 11.20
N ILE A 201 -1.10 -0.85 12.45
CA ILE A 201 -1.20 0.00 13.63
C ILE A 201 0.22 0.36 14.05
N GLU A 202 0.55 1.64 13.97
CA GLU A 202 1.79 2.21 14.48
C GLU A 202 1.59 2.72 15.92
N CYS A 203 2.60 2.57 16.76
CA CYS A 203 2.62 3.13 18.11
C CYS A 203 4.03 3.56 18.51
N ARG A 204 4.14 4.25 19.64
CA ARG A 204 5.44 4.59 20.24
C ARG A 204 6.19 3.32 20.65
N GLU A 205 7.49 3.32 20.44
CA GLU A 205 8.40 2.32 20.97
C GLU A 205 8.43 2.40 22.51
N GLY A 206 8.45 1.24 23.17
CA GLY A 206 8.46 1.16 24.65
C GLY A 206 7.09 1.34 25.33
N ASP A 207 6.02 1.67 24.60
CA ASP A 207 4.66 1.76 25.15
C ASP A 207 4.02 0.37 25.31
N ALA A 208 4.49 -0.38 26.31
CA ALA A 208 4.04 -1.75 26.58
C ALA A 208 2.52 -1.83 26.80
N ALA A 209 1.95 -0.80 27.42
CA ALA A 209 0.53 -0.75 27.74
C ALA A 209 -0.33 -0.57 26.48
N VAL A 210 0.15 0.15 25.46
CA VAL A 210 -0.53 0.24 24.15
C VAL A 210 -0.32 -1.03 23.34
N LEU A 211 0.89 -1.61 23.37
CA LEU A 211 1.19 -2.86 22.67
C LEU A 211 0.28 -4.00 23.14
N GLU A 212 0.07 -4.13 24.44
CA GLU A 212 -0.85 -5.12 25.02
C GLU A 212 -2.29 -4.96 24.49
N LEU A 213 -2.77 -3.71 24.37
CA LEU A 213 -4.11 -3.43 23.87
C LEU A 213 -4.28 -3.85 22.40
N VAL A 214 -3.27 -3.62 21.56
CA VAL A 214 -3.37 -3.88 20.11
C VAL A 214 -2.94 -5.30 19.71
N ALA A 215 -2.26 -6.03 20.60
CA ALA A 215 -1.71 -7.37 20.31
C ALA A 215 -2.77 -8.34 19.75
N GLY A 216 -3.98 -8.34 20.33
CA GLY A 216 -5.09 -9.21 19.91
C GLY A 216 -5.69 -8.87 18.55
N LEU A 217 -5.26 -7.77 17.90
CA LEU A 217 -5.74 -7.40 16.56
C LEU A 217 -4.91 -8.00 15.43
N GLY A 218 -3.68 -8.44 15.74
CA GLY A 218 -2.70 -8.91 14.78
C GLY A 218 -3.10 -10.23 14.11
N ASP A 219 -2.85 -10.33 12.82
CA ASP A 219 -2.92 -11.59 12.07
C ASP A 219 -1.51 -12.06 11.73
N ALA A 220 -1.12 -13.22 12.27
CA ALA A 220 0.25 -13.72 12.18
C ALA A 220 0.64 -14.11 10.74
N ALA A 221 -0.30 -14.66 9.96
CA ALA A 221 -0.04 -15.03 8.57
C ALA A 221 0.23 -13.78 7.71
N THR A 222 -0.62 -12.75 7.83
CA THR A 222 -0.41 -11.46 7.17
C THR A 222 0.90 -10.82 7.58
N GLN A 223 1.25 -10.85 8.87
CA GLN A 223 2.53 -10.30 9.35
C GLN A 223 3.73 -10.98 8.69
N ARG A 224 3.75 -12.32 8.62
CA ARG A 224 4.84 -13.07 7.99
C ARG A 224 4.94 -12.82 6.49
N CYS A 225 3.83 -12.88 5.76
CA CYS A 225 3.81 -12.60 4.32
C CYS A 225 4.26 -11.17 4.02
N VAL A 226 3.73 -10.18 4.74
CA VAL A 226 4.11 -8.79 4.53
C VAL A 226 5.56 -8.52 4.96
N ALA A 227 6.10 -9.23 5.94
CA ALA A 227 7.52 -9.15 6.30
C ALA A 227 8.43 -9.55 5.13
N ALA A 228 8.12 -10.65 4.41
CA ALA A 228 8.83 -11.04 3.19
C ALA A 228 8.76 -9.95 2.12
N GLU A 229 7.56 -9.43 1.84
CA GLU A 229 7.36 -8.38 0.83
C GLU A 229 8.13 -7.11 1.17
N ARG A 230 8.12 -6.70 2.44
CA ARG A 230 8.82 -5.51 2.93
C ARG A 230 10.33 -5.68 2.93
N ALA A 231 10.84 -6.85 3.30
CA ALA A 231 12.27 -7.16 3.23
C ALA A 231 12.80 -7.10 1.78
N MET A 232 12.04 -7.66 0.83
CA MET A 232 12.34 -7.53 -0.59
C MET A 232 12.41 -6.06 -1.01
N ASN A 233 11.37 -5.28 -0.69
CA ASN A 233 11.31 -3.87 -1.08
C ASN A 233 12.43 -3.04 -0.45
N LEU A 234 12.76 -3.30 0.82
CA LEU A 234 13.86 -2.64 1.52
C LEU A 234 15.21 -2.92 0.85
N ARG A 235 15.47 -4.18 0.48
CA ARG A 235 16.72 -4.61 -0.18
C ARG A 235 16.89 -4.01 -1.58
N LEU A 236 15.79 -3.68 -2.24
CA LEU A 236 15.75 -2.96 -3.52
C LEU A 236 15.86 -1.43 -3.37
N HIS A 237 16.09 -0.93 -2.15
CA HIS A 237 16.01 0.50 -1.82
C HIS A 237 14.68 1.14 -2.24
N GLY A 238 13.61 0.36 -2.21
CA GLY A 238 12.31 0.77 -2.71
C GLY A 238 11.59 1.74 -1.78
N SER A 239 11.12 2.86 -2.34
CA SER A 239 10.17 3.79 -1.71
C SER A 239 8.76 3.67 -2.32
N CYS A 240 7.76 4.38 -1.78
CA CYS A 240 6.43 4.45 -2.42
C CYS A 240 6.45 5.00 -3.86
N ASN A 241 7.55 5.64 -4.26
CA ASN A 241 7.76 6.25 -5.57
C ASN A 241 8.58 5.39 -6.53
N VAL A 242 9.00 4.18 -6.13
CA VAL A 242 9.66 3.26 -7.07
C VAL A 242 8.64 2.29 -7.69
N PRO A 243 8.86 1.82 -8.93
CA PRO A 243 7.96 0.89 -9.61
C PRO A 243 8.16 -0.57 -9.17
N VAL A 244 8.12 -0.82 -7.86
CA VAL A 244 8.27 -2.15 -7.25
C VAL A 244 6.90 -2.74 -6.90
N ALA A 245 6.73 -4.02 -7.18
CA ALA A 245 5.57 -4.83 -6.78
C ALA A 245 6.04 -6.07 -6.00
N GLY A 246 5.23 -6.53 -5.06
CA GLY A 246 5.55 -7.69 -4.23
C GLY A 246 4.29 -8.33 -3.67
N TYR A 247 4.21 -9.66 -3.73
CA TYR A 247 3.11 -10.41 -3.14
C TYR A 247 3.58 -11.75 -2.60
N CYS A 248 3.36 -11.98 -1.31
CA CYS A 248 3.69 -13.21 -0.60
C CYS A 248 2.41 -13.88 -0.09
N ILE A 249 2.38 -15.21 -0.19
CA ILE A 249 1.36 -16.07 0.41
C ILE A 249 2.02 -17.22 1.16
N GLU A 250 1.28 -17.80 2.11
CA GLU A 250 1.61 -19.09 2.70
C GLU A 250 1.15 -20.23 1.77
N THR A 251 1.98 -21.25 1.63
CA THR A 251 1.71 -22.46 0.84
C THR A 251 2.01 -23.70 1.68
N GLU A 252 1.70 -24.88 1.15
CA GLU A 252 2.08 -26.15 1.80
C GLU A 252 3.62 -26.30 1.93
N ALA A 253 4.39 -25.66 1.06
CA ALA A 253 5.85 -25.69 1.06
C ALA A 253 6.48 -24.59 1.94
N GLY A 254 5.69 -23.73 2.58
CA GLY A 254 6.14 -22.60 3.39
C GLY A 254 5.59 -21.27 2.86
N PHE A 255 6.43 -20.50 2.17
CA PHE A 255 6.06 -19.20 1.60
C PHE A 255 6.38 -19.16 0.12
N ALA A 256 5.50 -18.55 -0.67
CA ALA A 256 5.76 -18.18 -2.07
C ALA A 256 5.72 -16.66 -2.21
N LEU A 257 6.78 -16.08 -2.77
CA LEU A 257 6.91 -14.64 -3.00
C LEU A 257 7.17 -14.36 -4.48
N TRP A 258 6.34 -13.48 -5.06
CA TRP A 258 6.55 -12.89 -6.38
C TRP A 258 6.99 -11.44 -6.24
N GLY A 259 8.09 -11.09 -6.90
CA GLY A 259 8.64 -9.75 -6.98
C GLY A 259 8.70 -9.22 -8.41
N LEU A 260 8.51 -7.91 -8.57
CA LEU A 260 8.65 -7.23 -9.87
C LEU A 260 9.21 -5.82 -9.69
N VAL A 261 10.10 -5.44 -10.62
CA VAL A 261 10.54 -4.07 -10.85
C VAL A 261 10.23 -3.71 -12.29
N GLY A 262 9.56 -2.58 -12.53
CA GLY A 262 9.11 -2.20 -13.88
C GLY A 262 9.53 -0.79 -14.28
N ASP A 263 9.80 -0.54 -15.56
CA ASP A 263 10.05 0.80 -16.06
C ASP A 263 8.73 1.39 -16.57
N ALA A 264 8.23 2.45 -15.91
CA ALA A 264 6.96 3.09 -16.27
C ALA A 264 7.01 3.80 -17.63
N ALA A 265 8.19 4.14 -18.14
CA ALA A 265 8.37 4.78 -19.43
C ALA A 265 8.47 3.76 -20.58
N THR A 266 9.08 2.61 -20.36
CA THR A 266 9.29 1.62 -21.45
C THR A 266 8.36 0.41 -21.38
N GLY A 267 7.79 0.12 -20.21
CA GLY A 267 7.07 -1.13 -19.97
C GLY A 267 7.98 -2.35 -19.77
N ARG A 268 9.31 -2.17 -19.70
CA ARG A 268 10.23 -3.26 -19.34
C ARG A 268 9.90 -3.74 -17.93
N LEU A 269 9.77 -5.05 -17.75
CA LEU A 269 9.52 -5.69 -16.45
C LEU A 269 10.63 -6.68 -16.13
N VAL A 270 11.20 -6.58 -14.93
CA VAL A 270 12.07 -7.59 -14.33
C VAL A 270 11.26 -8.31 -13.27
N ARG A 271 11.14 -9.63 -13.37
CA ARG A 271 10.37 -10.48 -12.46
C ARG A 271 11.28 -11.51 -11.79
N ALA A 272 10.98 -11.85 -10.55
CA ALA A 272 11.56 -12.99 -9.85
C ALA A 272 10.50 -13.60 -8.93
N GLU A 273 10.62 -14.89 -8.67
CA GLU A 273 9.76 -15.62 -7.76
C GLU A 273 10.56 -16.71 -7.06
N MET A 274 10.20 -17.00 -5.82
CA MET A 274 10.77 -18.10 -5.05
C MET A 274 9.70 -18.68 -4.13
N GLU A 275 9.80 -19.99 -3.87
CA GLU A 275 8.98 -20.71 -2.92
C GLU A 275 9.88 -21.59 -2.03
N GLY A 276 9.56 -21.68 -0.74
CA GLY A 276 10.23 -22.62 0.15
C GLY A 276 9.90 -22.44 1.62
N ALA A 277 10.44 -23.35 2.43
CA ALA A 277 10.30 -23.33 3.87
C ALA A 277 11.34 -22.39 4.47
N TYR A 278 10.89 -21.21 4.90
CA TYR A 278 11.72 -20.22 5.58
C TYR A 278 11.24 -20.08 7.02
N ALA A 279 12.15 -20.28 7.98
CA ALA A 279 11.86 -19.99 9.38
C ALA A 279 11.66 -18.49 9.61
N ASP A 280 12.43 -17.67 8.88
CA ASP A 280 12.27 -16.22 8.80
C ASP A 280 11.86 -15.82 7.36
N PRO A 281 10.63 -15.34 7.14
CA PRO A 281 10.15 -14.96 5.81
C PRO A 281 10.90 -13.76 5.21
N THR A 282 11.65 -12.98 6.01
CA THR A 282 12.45 -11.86 5.49
C THR A 282 13.59 -12.35 4.58
N LEU A 283 14.19 -13.52 4.86
CA LEU A 283 15.24 -14.13 4.04
C LEU A 283 14.74 -14.49 2.63
N LEU A 284 13.48 -14.92 2.51
CA LEU A 284 12.83 -15.11 1.21
C LEU A 284 12.75 -13.77 0.45
N GLY A 285 12.35 -12.71 1.15
CA GLY A 285 12.31 -11.35 0.59
C GLY A 285 13.66 -10.89 0.04
N GLU A 286 14.73 -11.05 0.82
CA GLU A 286 16.09 -10.68 0.42
C GLU A 286 16.61 -11.51 -0.77
N SER A 287 16.25 -12.79 -0.82
CA SER A 287 16.62 -13.70 -1.90
C SER A 287 15.96 -13.29 -3.22
N VAL A 288 14.65 -13.03 -3.19
CA VAL A 288 13.90 -12.54 -4.37
C VAL A 288 14.43 -11.18 -4.84
N ALA A 289 14.76 -10.27 -3.91
CA ALA A 289 15.37 -8.99 -4.27
C ALA A 289 16.74 -9.16 -4.95
N SER A 290 17.56 -10.09 -4.47
CA SER A 290 18.87 -10.39 -5.08
C SER A 290 18.72 -10.92 -6.50
N LEU A 291 17.76 -11.84 -6.73
CA LEU A 291 17.43 -12.33 -8.08
C LEU A 291 16.92 -11.21 -9.00
N LEU A 292 16.15 -10.24 -8.49
CA LEU A 292 15.71 -9.08 -9.27
C LEU A 292 16.91 -8.22 -9.70
N LEU A 293 17.85 -7.96 -8.78
CA LEU A 293 19.05 -7.17 -9.06
C LEU A 293 19.95 -7.88 -10.08
N GLU A 294 20.19 -9.19 -9.93
CA GLU A 294 20.94 -10.00 -10.90
C GLU A 294 20.33 -9.97 -12.31
N ARG A 295 19.01 -9.77 -12.41
CA ARG A 295 18.27 -9.66 -13.67
C ARG A 295 18.18 -8.22 -14.20
N GLY A 296 18.92 -7.27 -13.63
CA GLY A 296 19.02 -5.89 -14.09
C GLY A 296 17.94 -4.95 -13.56
N ALA A 297 17.37 -5.22 -12.38
CA ALA A 297 16.42 -4.30 -11.74
C ALA A 297 17.08 -2.98 -11.29
N ASP A 298 18.38 -2.99 -10.99
CA ASP A 298 19.19 -1.83 -10.63
C ASP A 298 19.23 -0.75 -11.72
N GLU A 299 19.26 -1.15 -12.99
CA GLU A 299 19.19 -0.24 -14.14
C GLU A 299 17.88 0.57 -14.18
N ILE A 300 16.79 -0.02 -13.69
CA ILE A 300 15.48 0.64 -13.61
C ILE A 300 15.41 1.50 -12.36
N LEU A 301 15.87 0.97 -11.22
CA LEU A 301 15.79 1.64 -9.92
C LEU A 301 16.68 2.89 -9.86
N SER A 302 17.88 2.85 -10.45
CA SER A 302 18.82 3.99 -10.48
C SER A 302 18.24 5.25 -11.14
N ARG A 303 17.30 5.10 -12.09
CA ARG A 303 16.60 6.23 -12.74
C ARG A 303 15.56 6.91 -11.84
N HIS A 304 15.20 6.25 -10.75
CA HIS A 304 14.22 6.70 -9.77
C HIS A 304 14.82 6.91 -8.37
N ALA A 305 16.15 6.76 -8.24
CA ALA A 305 16.86 7.04 -7.01
C ALA A 305 16.76 8.53 -6.68
N ASP A 306 16.45 8.83 -5.42
CA ASP A 306 16.53 10.19 -4.90
C ASP A 306 18.01 10.61 -4.89
N PRO A 307 18.42 11.71 -5.55
CA PRO A 307 19.81 12.16 -5.54
C PRO A 307 20.34 12.53 -4.14
N ALA A 308 19.50 12.49 -3.10
CA ALA A 308 19.86 12.72 -1.70
C ALA A 308 20.24 11.45 -0.90
N LEU A 309 20.46 10.30 -1.56
CA LEU A 309 21.05 9.08 -0.97
C LEU A 309 22.54 8.97 -1.27
#